data_AF-A0A543PYP2-F1
#
_entry.id   AF-A0A543PYP2-F1
#
_cell.length_a   1.000
_cell.length_b   1.000
_cell.length_c   1.000
_cell.angle_alpha   90.00
_cell.angle_beta   90.00
_cell.angle_gamma   90.00
#
_symmetry.space_group_name_H-M   'P 1'
#
loop_
_entity.id
_entity.type
_entity.pdbx_description
1 polymer ?
#
loop_
_entity_poly.entity_id
_entity_poly.type
_entity_poly.pdbx_seq_one_letter_code
_entity_poly.pdbx_strand_id
1 'polypeptide(L)'
;MWMIRKKFPAIALTVSALLSGCATITPVSGTFPKIAPEQAQSGRDDGKIVRWGGKLIETQPEEHQTCFTVLGEPLRHNGQPKSEKGEAHTGRFLACTPGFYDPMVYSSGRNITFVGRVVGVVHHKIGQFNYLYPKLEAGAVYLWPLRPIKPPVQEQFYMGVGFGNYPGWWYGPGWGFWPYW
;
A
#
# COMPACT_ATOMS: atom_id res chain seq x y z
N MET A 1 9.71 -16.38 -65.27
CA MET A 1 8.61 -15.62 -64.62
C MET A 1 8.70 -15.86 -63.11
N TRP A 2 9.05 -14.81 -62.35
CA TRP A 2 8.83 -14.57 -60.92
C TRP A 2 9.47 -15.44 -59.80
N MET A 3 10.40 -14.82 -59.08
CA MET A 3 10.85 -15.19 -57.73
C MET A 3 9.81 -14.74 -56.68
N ILE A 4 9.28 -15.65 -55.87
CA ILE A 4 8.49 -15.29 -54.68
C ILE A 4 9.45 -15.17 -53.48
N ARG A 5 9.97 -13.96 -53.25
CA ARG A 5 10.67 -13.62 -52.00
C ARG A 5 9.62 -13.49 -50.89
N LYS A 6 9.46 -14.53 -50.05
CA LYS A 6 8.70 -14.42 -48.79
C LYS A 6 9.43 -13.48 -47.83
N LYS A 7 9.08 -12.19 -47.84
CA LYS A 7 9.51 -11.21 -46.84
C LYS A 7 8.57 -11.26 -45.64
N PHE A 8 8.75 -12.24 -44.77
CA PHE A 8 8.14 -12.26 -43.44
C PHE A 8 9.20 -12.77 -42.47
N PRO A 9 9.96 -11.87 -41.80
CA PRO A 9 9.77 -11.73 -40.34
C PRO A 9 10.23 -10.37 -39.78
N ALA A 10 9.90 -9.23 -40.40
CA ALA A 10 10.33 -7.92 -39.85
C ALA A 10 9.23 -7.24 -39.00
N ILE A 11 7.96 -7.48 -39.31
CA ILE A 11 6.84 -6.76 -38.70
C ILE A 11 6.52 -7.31 -37.29
N ALA A 12 6.66 -8.62 -37.07
CA ALA A 12 6.37 -9.24 -35.78
C ALA A 12 7.31 -8.79 -34.65
N LEU A 13 8.55 -8.42 -34.97
CA LEU A 13 9.55 -7.99 -33.99
C LEU A 13 9.36 -6.52 -33.55
N THR A 14 8.66 -5.72 -34.35
CA THR A 14 8.46 -4.28 -34.08
C THR A 14 7.29 -4.05 -33.11
N VAL A 15 6.32 -4.97 -33.05
CA VAL A 15 5.14 -4.86 -32.17
C VAL A 15 5.46 -5.18 -30.70
N SER A 16 6.41 -6.08 -30.42
CA SER A 16 6.82 -6.39 -29.04
C SER A 16 7.58 -5.26 -28.34
N ALA A 17 8.13 -4.29 -29.09
CA ALA A 17 8.86 -3.15 -28.53
C ALA A 17 7.96 -2.03 -27.98
N LEU A 18 6.65 -2.07 -28.26
CA LEU A 18 5.70 -1.01 -27.87
C LEU A 18 5.02 -1.26 -26.50
N LEU A 19 5.37 -2.35 -25.81
CA LEU A 19 4.84 -2.70 -24.47
C LEU A 19 5.78 -2.29 -23.33
N SER A 20 6.58 -1.23 -23.49
CA SER A 20 7.30 -0.62 -22.38
C SER A 20 6.31 0.11 -21.44
N GLY A 21 5.58 -0.65 -20.63
CA GLY A 21 4.77 -0.09 -19.55
C GLY A 21 5.68 0.51 -18.48
N CYS A 22 5.50 1.79 -18.16
CA CYS A 22 6.14 2.41 -17.01
C CYS A 22 5.59 1.75 -15.74
N ALA A 23 6.35 0.83 -15.16
CA ALA A 23 6.09 0.37 -13.80
C ALA A 23 6.35 1.55 -12.85
N THR A 24 5.33 1.99 -12.11
CA THR A 24 5.48 3.01 -11.07
C THR A 24 6.37 2.44 -9.96
N ILE A 25 7.66 2.77 -10.00
CA ILE A 25 8.63 2.36 -8.98
C ILE A 25 8.61 3.37 -7.83
N THR A 26 8.28 2.91 -6.62
CA THR A 26 8.38 3.74 -5.42
C THR A 26 9.83 3.68 -4.90
N PRO A 27 10.31 4.71 -4.16
CA PRO A 27 11.65 4.69 -3.57
C PRO A 27 11.84 3.58 -2.53
N VAL A 28 10.75 2.92 -2.12
CA VAL A 28 10.73 1.80 -1.16
C VAL A 28 10.49 0.44 -1.82
N SER A 29 10.48 0.40 -3.15
CA SER A 29 10.48 -0.85 -3.93
C SER A 29 11.86 -1.52 -3.89
N GLY A 30 11.88 -2.85 -3.84
CA GLY A 30 13.11 -3.63 -3.80
C GLY A 30 12.96 -4.90 -2.96
N THR A 31 14.04 -5.67 -2.91
CA THR A 31 14.12 -6.90 -2.12
C THR A 31 14.93 -6.64 -0.87
N PHE A 32 14.33 -6.94 0.29
CA PHE A 32 14.93 -6.72 1.60
C PHE A 32 14.76 -7.98 2.47
N PRO A 33 15.64 -8.21 3.46
CA PRO A 33 15.45 -9.26 4.45
C PRO A 33 14.08 -9.14 5.14
N LYS A 34 13.41 -10.28 5.33
CA LYS A 34 12.12 -10.36 6.03
C LYS A 34 12.32 -10.41 7.54
N ILE A 35 12.81 -9.31 8.10
CA ILE A 35 13.01 -9.14 9.55
C ILE A 35 11.89 -8.26 10.06
N ALA A 36 11.13 -8.75 11.05
CA ALA A 36 10.08 -7.97 11.69
C ALA A 36 10.67 -7.05 12.79
N PRO A 37 10.07 -5.87 13.04
CA PRO A 37 10.43 -5.03 14.18
C PRO A 37 10.53 -5.79 15.51
N GLU A 38 9.55 -6.63 15.82
CA GLU A 38 9.55 -7.43 17.04
C GLU A 38 10.77 -8.37 17.16
N GLN A 39 11.27 -8.92 16.05
CA GLN A 39 12.48 -9.75 16.05
C GLN A 39 13.74 -8.92 16.35
N ALA A 40 13.80 -7.72 15.79
CA ALA A 40 14.93 -6.80 15.97
C ALA A 40 15.03 -6.25 17.40
N GLN A 41 13.99 -6.40 18.24
CA GLN A 41 14.06 -6.08 19.68
C GLN A 41 15.13 -6.87 20.42
N SER A 42 15.54 -8.03 19.88
CA SER A 42 16.63 -8.82 20.44
C SER A 42 18.03 -8.20 20.24
N GLY A 43 18.16 -7.16 19.40
CA GLY A 43 19.43 -6.53 19.03
C GLY A 43 20.30 -7.35 18.06
N ARG A 44 19.88 -8.57 17.68
CA ARG A 44 20.65 -9.46 16.78
C ARG A 44 20.67 -9.01 15.31
N ASP A 45 19.82 -8.05 14.96
CA ASP A 45 19.62 -7.57 13.60
C ASP A 45 20.27 -6.20 13.35
N ASP A 46 21.07 -5.71 14.30
CA ASP A 46 21.80 -4.45 14.18
C ASP A 46 22.73 -4.45 12.95
N GLY A 47 22.78 -3.30 12.27
CA GLY A 47 23.53 -3.11 11.04
C GLY A 47 22.83 -3.59 9.77
N LYS A 48 21.75 -4.38 9.88
CA LYS A 48 21.01 -4.87 8.70
C LYS A 48 20.16 -3.76 8.08
N ILE A 49 20.14 -3.74 6.75
CA ILE A 49 19.25 -2.86 5.98
C ILE A 49 17.92 -3.57 5.82
N VAL A 50 16.85 -2.95 6.32
CA VAL A 50 15.50 -3.50 6.33
C VAL A 50 14.52 -2.52 5.72
N ARG A 51 13.34 -3.05 5.37
CA ARG A 51 12.20 -2.25 4.95
C ARG A 51 11.05 -2.50 5.91
N TRP A 52 10.72 -1.48 6.68
CA TRP A 52 9.62 -1.50 7.64
C TRP A 52 8.61 -0.43 7.28
N GLY A 53 7.35 -0.66 7.63
CA GLY A 53 6.31 0.32 7.42
C GLY A 53 5.09 -0.09 8.21
N GLY A 54 4.08 0.77 8.16
CA GLY A 54 2.88 0.56 8.94
C GLY A 54 2.11 1.85 9.13
N LYS A 55 1.36 1.89 10.22
CA LYS A 55 0.58 3.05 10.61
C LYS A 55 1.40 3.97 11.49
N LEU A 56 1.54 5.22 11.07
CA LEU A 56 2.22 6.27 11.81
C LEU A 56 1.45 6.57 13.11
N ILE A 57 2.12 6.48 14.25
CA ILE A 57 1.53 6.80 15.56
C ILE A 57 1.84 8.26 15.89
N GLU A 58 3.10 8.65 15.73
CA GLU A 58 3.60 9.96 16.14
C GLU A 58 4.81 10.38 15.30
N THR A 59 4.92 11.68 15.06
CA THR A 59 6.07 12.33 14.41
C THR A 59 6.63 13.36 15.37
N GLN A 60 7.88 13.20 15.75
CA GLN A 60 8.56 14.06 16.71
C GLN A 60 9.82 14.66 16.06
N PRO A 61 9.75 15.92 15.60
CA PRO A 61 10.92 16.66 15.18
C PRO A 61 11.83 16.94 16.39
N GLU A 62 13.11 16.65 16.23
CA GLU A 62 14.19 16.99 17.16
C GLU A 62 15.11 18.03 16.52
N GLU A 63 16.18 18.41 17.21
CA GLU A 63 17.10 19.48 16.76
C GLU A 63 17.79 19.18 15.41
N HIS A 64 18.09 17.91 15.13
CA HIS A 64 18.87 17.50 13.94
C HIS A 64 18.22 16.40 13.09
N GLN A 65 17.13 15.81 13.60
CA GLN A 65 16.46 14.68 12.97
C GLN A 65 14.98 14.72 13.29
N THR A 66 14.18 13.97 12.55
CA THR A 66 12.79 13.70 12.91
C THR A 66 12.64 12.21 13.15
N CYS A 67 12.09 11.86 14.31
CA CYS A 67 11.81 10.49 14.69
C CYS A 67 10.32 10.19 14.56
N PHE A 68 10.02 9.01 14.02
CA PHE A 68 8.67 8.54 13.76
C PHE A 68 8.41 7.28 14.58
N THR A 69 7.37 7.32 15.39
CA THR A 69 6.87 6.14 16.09
C THR A 69 5.84 5.45 15.20
N VAL A 70 6.09 4.19 14.85
CA VAL A 70 5.27 3.47 13.87
C VAL A 70 4.81 2.14 14.44
N LEU A 71 3.53 1.83 14.22
CA LEU A 71 2.99 0.48 14.42
C LEU A 71 3.27 -0.33 13.16
N GLY A 72 4.21 -1.27 13.23
CA GLY A 72 4.62 -2.08 12.09
C GLY A 72 3.49 -2.97 11.57
N GLU A 73 3.35 -3.02 10.25
CA GLU A 73 2.39 -3.87 9.53
C GLU A 73 3.12 -4.64 8.42
N PRO A 74 2.61 -5.81 8.02
CA PRO A 74 3.12 -6.52 6.86
C PRO A 74 3.05 -5.65 5.60
N LEU A 75 4.09 -5.73 4.77
CA LEU A 75 4.20 -4.93 3.55
C LEU A 75 3.82 -5.73 2.32
N ARG A 76 3.15 -5.07 1.37
CA ARG A 76 2.98 -5.55 -0.01
C ARG A 76 4.32 -5.53 -0.76
N HIS A 77 4.35 -6.12 -1.96
CA HIS A 77 5.56 -6.15 -2.79
C HIS A 77 6.09 -4.72 -3.08
N ASN A 78 5.19 -3.78 -3.38
CA ASN A 78 5.49 -2.36 -3.61
C ASN A 78 5.88 -1.57 -2.35
N GLY A 79 5.95 -2.22 -1.19
CA GLY A 79 6.29 -1.61 0.09
C GLY A 79 5.14 -0.97 0.83
N GLN A 80 3.91 -1.04 0.31
CA GLN A 80 2.74 -0.46 0.96
C GLN A 80 2.33 -1.29 2.18
N PRO A 81 2.09 -0.66 3.34
CA PRO A 81 1.50 -1.35 4.49
C PRO A 81 0.13 -1.92 4.15
N LYS A 82 -0.11 -3.17 4.56
CA LYS A 82 -1.40 -3.80 4.45
C LYS A 82 -2.31 -3.34 5.60
N SER A 83 -3.05 -2.25 5.38
CA SER A 83 -4.00 -1.73 6.37
C SER A 83 -5.33 -2.50 6.44
N GLU A 84 -5.30 -3.81 6.19
CA GLU A 84 -6.51 -4.63 6.18
C GLU A 84 -6.94 -4.95 7.62
N LYS A 85 -8.25 -4.92 7.88
CA LYS A 85 -8.79 -5.23 9.20
C LYS A 85 -8.46 -6.69 9.54
N GLY A 86 -7.68 -6.91 10.59
CA GLY A 86 -7.39 -8.23 11.13
C GLY A 86 -6.00 -8.81 10.82
N GLU A 87 -5.15 -8.13 10.02
CA GLU A 87 -3.74 -8.55 9.94
C GLU A 87 -2.98 -8.21 11.23
N ALA A 88 -2.16 -9.15 11.70
CA ALA A 88 -1.36 -8.99 12.89
C ALA A 88 -0.26 -7.94 12.68
N HIS A 89 -0.10 -7.03 13.65
CA HIS A 89 1.01 -6.09 13.67
C HIS A 89 2.34 -6.82 13.86
N THR A 90 3.42 -6.28 13.32
CA THR A 90 4.77 -6.89 13.36
C THR A 90 5.66 -6.29 14.47
N GLY A 91 5.06 -5.64 15.46
CA GLY A 91 5.75 -4.87 16.51
C GLY A 91 5.84 -3.37 16.22
N ARG A 92 6.21 -2.57 17.23
CA ARG A 92 6.46 -1.13 17.07
C ARG A 92 7.94 -0.87 16.82
N PHE A 93 8.26 0.19 16.09
CA PHE A 93 9.63 0.65 15.87
C PHE A 93 9.71 2.17 15.86
N LEU A 94 10.93 2.67 16.06
CA LEU A 94 11.26 4.09 15.92
C LEU A 94 12.12 4.26 14.67
N ALA A 95 11.67 5.07 13.70
CA ALA A 95 12.46 5.41 12.54
C ALA A 95 12.89 6.87 12.61
N CYS A 96 14.19 7.14 12.59
CA CYS A 96 14.73 8.49 12.61
C CYS A 96 15.43 8.79 11.28
N THR A 97 15.23 10.00 10.78
CA THR A 97 15.83 10.50 9.54
C THR A 97 16.37 11.90 9.79
N PRO A 98 17.51 12.27 9.20
CA PRO A 98 18.04 13.62 9.32
C PRO A 98 17.05 14.65 8.76
N GLY A 99 17.06 15.85 9.37
CA GLY A 99 16.24 16.98 8.95
C GLY A 99 14.84 17.03 9.56
N PHE A 100 14.06 18.00 9.08
CA PHE A 100 12.73 18.33 9.60
C PHE A 100 11.63 17.74 8.73
N TYR A 101 10.68 17.05 9.37
CA TYR A 101 9.45 16.59 8.75
C TYR A 101 8.25 17.15 9.51
N ASP A 102 7.34 17.82 8.80
CA ASP A 102 6.18 18.49 9.38
C ASP A 102 5.17 17.49 9.96
N PRO A 103 4.88 17.52 11.28
CA PRO A 103 3.89 16.65 11.92
C PRO A 103 2.46 16.78 11.36
N MET A 104 2.11 17.90 10.73
CA MET A 104 0.82 18.08 10.08
C MET A 104 0.70 17.24 8.80
N VAL A 105 1.77 17.18 8.01
CA VAL A 105 1.84 16.34 6.80
C VAL A 105 2.00 14.87 7.20
N TYR A 106 2.92 14.60 8.12
CA TYR A 106 3.22 13.29 8.69
C TYR A 106 2.39 13.06 9.96
N SER A 107 1.08 13.15 9.79
CA SER A 107 0.13 13.02 10.89
C SER A 107 -0.15 11.56 11.25
N SER A 108 -0.58 11.35 12.49
CA SER A 108 -0.99 10.04 13.00
C SER A 108 -2.06 9.39 12.11
N GLY A 109 -2.01 8.07 11.98
CA GLY A 109 -2.94 7.28 11.17
C GLY A 109 -2.55 7.14 9.70
N ARG A 110 -1.55 7.89 9.22
CA ARG A 110 -1.03 7.78 7.86
C ARG A 110 -0.26 6.47 7.65
N ASN A 111 -0.35 5.92 6.44
CA ASN A 111 0.49 4.81 6.03
C ASN A 111 1.86 5.32 5.58
N ILE A 112 2.91 4.73 6.12
CA ILE A 112 4.28 5.15 5.86
C ILE A 112 5.20 3.93 5.76
N THR A 113 6.23 4.06 4.93
CA THR A 113 7.26 3.02 4.75
C THR A 113 8.64 3.66 4.82
N PHE A 114 9.56 2.95 5.44
CA PHE A 114 10.95 3.32 5.64
C PHE A 114 11.86 2.25 5.07
N VAL A 115 12.98 2.68 4.48
CA VAL A 115 14.13 1.82 4.19
C VAL A 115 15.31 2.40 4.93
N GLY A 116 15.99 1.56 5.72
CA GLY A 116 17.02 2.04 6.63
C GLY A 116 17.82 0.93 7.28
N ARG A 117 18.79 1.34 8.08
CA ARG A 117 19.64 0.46 8.87
C ARG A 117 19.10 0.34 10.29
N VAL A 118 19.02 -0.87 10.82
CA VAL A 118 18.69 -1.09 12.24
C VAL A 118 19.91 -0.71 13.08
N VAL A 119 19.74 0.13 14.11
CA VAL A 119 20.82 0.70 14.93
C VAL A 119 20.59 0.49 16.43
N GLY A 120 20.23 -0.73 16.83
CA GLY A 120 19.99 -1.07 18.22
C GLY A 120 18.55 -0.84 18.67
N VAL A 121 18.37 -0.80 19.98
CA VAL A 121 17.08 -0.67 20.65
C VAL A 121 17.09 0.50 21.63
N VAL A 122 15.98 1.21 21.70
CA VAL A 122 15.76 2.36 22.60
C VAL A 122 14.60 2.05 23.53
N HIS A 123 14.79 2.34 24.80
CA HIS A 123 13.71 2.29 25.78
C HIS A 123 12.84 3.53 25.67
N HIS A 124 11.55 3.33 25.40
CA HIS A 124 10.58 4.42 25.40
C HIS A 124 9.29 3.98 26.06
N LYS A 125 8.63 4.88 26.78
CA LYS A 125 7.44 4.57 27.55
C LYS A 125 6.20 4.57 26.66
N ILE A 126 5.33 3.58 26.86
CA ILE A 126 3.95 3.58 26.38
C ILE A 126 3.07 3.71 27.62
N GLY A 127 2.63 4.94 27.92
CA GLY A 127 2.01 5.24 29.21
C GLY A 127 2.99 4.99 30.34
N GLN A 128 2.74 3.98 31.17
CA GLN A 128 3.62 3.59 32.28
C GLN A 128 4.50 2.37 31.96
N PHE A 129 4.32 1.72 30.82
CA PHE A 129 5.08 0.52 30.44
C PHE A 129 6.34 0.91 29.68
N ASN A 130 7.50 0.35 30.09
CA ASN A 130 8.74 0.54 29.36
C ASN A 130 8.79 -0.45 28.18
N TYR A 131 8.85 0.07 26.95
CA TYR A 131 8.87 -0.74 25.73
C TYR A 131 10.20 -0.58 25.00
N LEU A 132 10.69 -1.68 24.44
CA LEU A 132 11.91 -1.72 23.63
C LEU A 132 11.57 -1.43 22.16
N TYR A 133 11.93 -0.24 21.70
CA TYR A 133 11.78 0.13 20.31
C TYR A 133 13.07 -0.18 19.54
N PRO A 134 13.06 -1.10 18.56
CA PRO A 134 14.15 -1.17 17.60
C PRO A 134 14.21 0.16 16.84
N LYS A 135 15.42 0.72 16.77
CA LYS A 135 15.67 2.01 16.12
C LYS A 135 16.15 1.76 14.69
N LEU A 136 15.56 2.48 13.76
CA LEU A 136 15.90 2.45 12.34
C LEU A 136 16.44 3.83 11.93
N GLU A 137 17.68 3.88 11.45
CA GLU A 137 18.19 5.03 10.70
C GLU A 137 17.68 4.95 9.27
N ALA A 138 16.66 5.72 8.97
CA ALA A 138 15.99 5.72 7.68
C ALA A 138 16.77 6.57 6.67
N GLY A 139 17.16 5.95 5.56
CA GLY A 139 17.72 6.65 4.40
C GLY A 139 16.64 7.02 3.37
N ALA A 140 15.49 6.35 3.41
CA ALA A 140 14.34 6.69 2.59
C ALA A 140 13.05 6.61 3.42
N VAL A 141 12.20 7.63 3.24
CA VAL A 141 10.88 7.75 3.84
C VAL A 141 9.86 7.91 2.73
N TYR A 142 8.78 7.12 2.78
CA TYR A 142 7.71 7.21 1.80
C TYR A 142 6.34 7.25 2.48
N LEU A 143 5.71 8.42 2.41
CA LEU A 143 4.37 8.66 2.91
C LEU A 143 3.35 8.32 1.82
N TRP A 144 2.48 7.34 2.09
CA TRP A 144 1.49 6.91 1.11
C TRP A 144 0.36 7.95 0.97
N PRO A 145 -0.13 8.18 -0.26
CA PRO A 145 -1.28 9.04 -0.47
C PRO A 145 -2.52 8.42 0.18
N LEU A 146 -3.41 9.27 0.68
CA LEU A 146 -4.73 8.83 1.12
C LEU A 146 -5.46 8.25 -0.08
N ARG A 147 -6.01 7.04 0.05
CA ARG A 147 -6.89 6.53 -1.00
C ARG A 147 -8.11 7.44 -1.05
N PRO A 148 -8.50 7.96 -2.22
CA PRO A 148 -9.77 8.63 -2.33
C PRO A 148 -10.83 7.64 -1.87
N ILE A 149 -11.71 8.10 -0.96
CA ILE A 149 -12.91 7.36 -0.63
C ILE A 149 -13.66 7.27 -1.95
N LYS A 150 -13.60 6.11 -2.62
CA LYS A 150 -14.51 5.88 -3.74
C LYS A 150 -15.88 5.96 -3.09
N PRO A 151 -16.75 6.92 -3.49
CA PRO A 151 -18.13 6.85 -3.04
C PRO A 151 -18.61 5.42 -3.35
N PRO A 152 -19.39 4.79 -2.47
CA PRO A 152 -20.03 3.53 -2.83
C PRO A 152 -20.66 3.76 -4.19
N VAL A 153 -20.26 2.96 -5.19
CA VAL A 153 -20.92 2.99 -6.48
C VAL A 153 -22.37 2.70 -6.11
N GLN A 154 -23.23 3.73 -6.14
CA GLN A 154 -24.65 3.46 -6.22
C GLN A 154 -24.75 2.71 -7.52
N GLU A 155 -24.90 1.39 -7.46
CA GLU A 155 -25.46 0.64 -8.55
C GLU A 155 -26.81 1.32 -8.80
N GLN A 156 -26.81 2.27 -9.72
CA GLN A 156 -28.01 2.84 -10.25
C GLN A 156 -28.67 1.67 -10.97
N PHE A 157 -29.52 0.94 -10.25
CA PHE A 157 -30.52 0.07 -10.83
C PHE A 157 -31.35 0.96 -11.75
N TYR A 158 -30.94 1.02 -13.01
CA TYR A 158 -31.78 1.52 -14.07
C TYR A 158 -32.93 0.50 -14.17
N MET A 159 -34.02 0.77 -13.45
CA MET A 159 -35.33 0.22 -13.80
C MET A 159 -35.66 0.79 -15.17
N GLY A 160 -35.16 0.12 -16.20
CA GLY A 160 -35.38 0.45 -17.58
C GLY A 160 -36.87 0.31 -17.89
N VAL A 161 -37.59 1.43 -17.88
CA VAL A 161 -38.77 1.62 -18.72
C VAL A 161 -38.27 1.66 -20.17
N GLY A 162 -38.00 0.48 -20.73
CA GLY A 162 -37.37 0.32 -22.02
C GLY A 162 -37.67 -1.04 -22.60
N PHE A 163 -38.69 -1.07 -23.47
CA PHE A 163 -39.09 -2.14 -24.36
C PHE A 163 -37.91 -2.96 -24.89
N GLY A 164 -37.70 -4.14 -24.30
CA GLY A 164 -36.71 -5.12 -24.75
C GLY A 164 -37.28 -6.00 -25.86
N ASN A 165 -36.70 -5.91 -27.06
CA ASN A 165 -36.84 -6.91 -28.11
C ASN A 165 -36.14 -8.21 -27.67
N TYR A 166 -36.89 -9.16 -27.11
CA TYR A 166 -36.49 -10.56 -26.93
C TYR A 166 -37.42 -11.46 -27.74
N PRO A 167 -36.89 -12.39 -28.57
CA PRO A 167 -37.72 -13.37 -29.26
C PRO A 167 -38.04 -14.52 -28.30
N GLY A 168 -39.21 -14.44 -27.67
CA GLY A 168 -39.78 -15.57 -26.95
C GLY A 168 -40.65 -15.14 -25.77
N TRP A 169 -41.93 -15.48 -25.88
CA TRP A 169 -42.93 -15.51 -24.80
C TRP A 169 -43.61 -14.17 -24.48
N TRP A 170 -44.64 -13.92 -25.28
CA TRP A 170 -45.72 -12.97 -25.02
C TRP A 170 -46.55 -13.43 -23.81
N TYR A 171 -46.66 -12.60 -22.77
CA TYR A 171 -47.89 -12.43 -21.99
C TYR A 171 -47.88 -11.07 -21.28
N GLY A 172 -48.79 -10.20 -21.71
CA GLY A 172 -49.34 -9.07 -20.95
C GLY A 172 -50.68 -8.71 -21.61
N PRO A 173 -51.62 -8.00 -20.96
CA PRO A 173 -51.66 -7.49 -19.59
C PRO A 173 -52.84 -8.09 -18.78
N GLY A 174 -52.69 -8.28 -17.47
CA GLY A 174 -53.83 -8.72 -16.65
C GLY A 174 -53.56 -8.77 -15.16
N TRP A 175 -54.15 -7.80 -14.45
CA TRP A 175 -54.81 -7.93 -13.14
C TRP A 175 -54.08 -8.62 -11.97
N GLY A 176 -53.94 -7.90 -10.84
CA GLY A 176 -53.66 -8.59 -9.58
C GLY A 176 -53.30 -7.71 -8.39
N PHE A 177 -54.17 -6.77 -8.04
CA PHE A 177 -54.22 -6.07 -6.76
C PHE A 177 -54.16 -7.04 -5.57
N TRP A 178 -53.32 -6.80 -4.57
CA TRP A 178 -53.41 -7.49 -3.27
C TRP A 178 -53.46 -6.46 -2.13
N PRO A 179 -54.59 -6.36 -1.40
CA PRO A 179 -54.70 -5.49 -0.25
C PRO A 179 -54.21 -6.17 1.03
N TYR A 180 -53.75 -5.30 1.93
CA TYR A 180 -53.41 -5.53 3.32
C TYR A 180 -54.34 -6.46 4.09
N TRP A 181 -53.74 -7.36 4.88
CA TRP A 181 -54.09 -7.67 6.27
C TRP A 181 -52.80 -7.97 7.04
#